data_AF-A0AAE0SMZ2-F1
#
_entry.id   AF-A0AAE0SMZ2-F1
#
_cell.length_a   1.000
_cell.length_b   1.000
_cell.length_c   1.000
_cell.angle_alpha   90.00
_cell.angle_beta   90.00
_cell.angle_gamma   90.00
#
_symmetry.space_group_name_H-M   'P 1'
#
loop_
_entity.id
_entity.type
_entity.pdbx_description
1 polymer ?
#
loop_
_entity_poly.entity_id
_entity_poly.type
_entity_poly.pdbx_seq_one_letter_code
_entity_poly.pdbx_strand_id
1 'polypeptide(L)'
;MESECVSFQACKEVRKLQEDLLKALKEYIGEDDDTQELTIPDVMKTLQSTKRNIKKMQNEFKQNVEKELAMKSNYGEKVQVIRPYIDECVEICLLMNIQEPPMELKGLLMSCYPKFNLSEFNPYMKSGDIIEYIVWPAMYLYREGPLMCKGVAQGLRNSSSVLKSTNAIKADN
;
A
#
# COMPACT_ATOMS: atom_id res chain seq x y z
N MET A 1 -3.42 -4.13 19.60
CA MET A 1 -4.19 -4.79 18.53
C MET A 1 -4.37 -3.78 17.43
N GLU A 2 -3.45 -3.77 16.48
CA GLU A 2 -3.54 -2.95 15.29
C GLU A 2 -4.60 -3.59 14.39
N SER A 3 -5.68 -2.87 14.09
CA SER A 3 -6.62 -3.31 13.06
C SER A 3 -5.86 -3.28 11.74
N GLU A 4 -5.56 -4.46 11.17
CA GLU A 4 -4.96 -4.53 9.83
C GLU A 4 -5.85 -3.75 8.85
N CYS A 5 -5.22 -2.92 8.02
CA CYS A 5 -5.93 -2.13 7.02
C CYS A 5 -6.60 -3.09 6.02
N VAL A 6 -7.86 -2.84 5.66
CA VAL A 6 -8.63 -3.66 4.70
C VAL A 6 -7.89 -3.83 3.36
N SER A 7 -7.09 -2.84 2.97
CA SER A 7 -6.21 -2.89 1.80
C SER A 7 -5.12 -3.96 1.89
N PHE A 8 -4.59 -4.18 3.08
CA PHE A 8 -3.55 -5.17 3.35
C PHE A 8 -4.10 -6.59 3.24
N GLN A 9 -5.35 -6.80 3.64
CA GLN A 9 -6.01 -8.11 3.56
C GLN A 9 -6.30 -8.54 2.11
N ALA A 10 -6.84 -7.64 1.28
CA ALA A 10 -7.11 -7.94 -0.13
C ALA A 10 -5.82 -8.31 -0.90
N CYS A 11 -4.71 -7.64 -0.57
CA CYS A 11 -3.40 -7.93 -1.15
C CYS A 11 -2.85 -9.32 -0.74
N LYS A 12 -3.07 -9.76 0.51
CA LYS A 12 -2.72 -11.11 0.97
C LYS A 12 -3.49 -12.20 0.23
N GLU A 13 -4.78 -11.99 -0.04
CA GLU A 13 -5.62 -12.96 -0.74
C GLU A 13 -5.19 -13.15 -2.21
N VAL A 14 -4.82 -12.06 -2.88
CA VAL A 14 -4.24 -12.11 -4.24
C VAL A 14 -2.93 -12.89 -4.24
N ARG A 15 -2.05 -12.62 -3.28
CA ARG A 15 -0.78 -13.34 -3.13
C ARG A 15 -1.01 -14.85 -2.96
N LYS A 16 -1.91 -15.24 -2.07
CA LYS A 16 -2.24 -16.66 -1.84
C LYS A 16 -2.70 -17.35 -3.13
N LEU A 17 -3.60 -16.71 -3.89
CA LEU A 17 -4.07 -17.26 -5.17
C LEU A 17 -2.96 -17.41 -6.22
N GLN A 18 -1.92 -16.57 -6.15
CA GLN A 18 -0.76 -16.68 -7.03
C GLN A 18 0.24 -17.73 -6.56
N GLU A 19 0.46 -17.88 -5.25
CA GLU A 19 1.24 -18.97 -4.68
C GLU A 19 0.61 -20.33 -5.02
N ASP A 20 -0.70 -20.45 -4.91
CA ASP A 20 -1.45 -21.64 -5.31
C ASP A 20 -1.29 -21.93 -6.82
N LEU A 21 -1.29 -20.89 -7.67
CA LEU A 21 -1.07 -21.02 -9.11
C LEU A 21 0.39 -21.43 -9.43
N LEU A 22 1.37 -20.82 -8.77
CA LEU A 22 2.79 -21.14 -8.92
C LEU A 22 3.07 -22.58 -8.49
N LYS A 23 2.45 -23.02 -7.39
CA LYS A 23 2.54 -24.40 -6.92
C LYS A 23 1.97 -25.38 -7.97
N ALA A 24 0.76 -25.12 -8.46
CA ALA A 24 0.16 -25.95 -9.52
C ALA A 24 0.99 -25.96 -10.82
N LEU A 25 1.65 -24.86 -11.16
CA LEU A 25 2.56 -24.80 -12.31
C LEU A 25 3.85 -25.61 -12.08
N LYS A 26 4.44 -25.57 -10.88
CA LYS A 26 5.62 -26.37 -10.53
C LYS A 26 5.32 -27.86 -10.52
N GLU A 27 4.17 -28.26 -9.97
CA GLU A 27 3.65 -29.63 -10.02
C GLU A 27 3.47 -30.09 -11.48
N TYR A 28 2.97 -29.22 -12.37
CA TYR A 28 2.83 -29.52 -13.80
C TYR A 28 4.16 -29.64 -14.55
N ILE A 29 5.16 -28.83 -14.22
CA ILE A 29 6.48 -28.83 -14.86
C ILE A 29 7.33 -30.03 -14.40
N GLY A 30 6.92 -30.72 -13.33
CA GLY A 30 7.59 -31.92 -12.82
C GLY A 30 8.89 -31.61 -12.06
N GLU A 31 8.96 -30.47 -11.37
CA GLU A 31 10.10 -30.14 -10.51
C GLU A 31 10.08 -30.85 -9.14
N ASP A 32 8.97 -31.53 -8.79
CA ASP A 32 8.84 -32.38 -7.60
C ASP A 32 8.59 -33.84 -8.03
N ASP A 33 9.49 -34.75 -7.61
CA ASP A 33 9.66 -36.17 -8.02
C ASP A 33 8.46 -37.12 -7.74
N ASP A 34 7.29 -36.62 -7.30
CA ASP A 34 6.26 -37.50 -6.72
C ASP A 34 4.78 -37.03 -6.88
N THR A 35 4.42 -36.26 -7.92
CA THR A 35 3.01 -35.83 -8.10
C THR A 35 2.39 -36.10 -9.47
N GLN A 36 1.09 -36.38 -9.43
CA GLN A 36 0.20 -36.71 -10.54
C GLN A 36 0.29 -35.67 -11.68
N GLU A 37 0.60 -36.11 -12.91
CA GLU A 37 0.62 -35.28 -14.12
C GLU A 37 -0.71 -34.52 -14.30
N LEU A 38 -0.72 -33.21 -14.05
CA LEU A 38 -1.81 -32.33 -14.47
C LEU A 38 -1.81 -32.22 -16.01
N THR A 39 -2.98 -32.09 -16.64
CA THR A 39 -3.04 -31.90 -18.11
C THR A 39 -2.99 -30.42 -18.49
N ILE A 40 -2.52 -30.08 -19.71
CA ILE A 40 -2.52 -28.69 -20.25
C ILE A 40 -3.90 -28.01 -20.10
N PRO A 41 -5.04 -28.67 -20.41
CA PRO A 41 -6.37 -28.13 -20.16
C PRO A 41 -6.64 -27.73 -18.70
N ASP A 42 -6.15 -28.50 -17.73
CA ASP A 42 -6.35 -28.23 -16.30
C ASP A 42 -5.56 -26.99 -15.86
N VAL A 43 -4.31 -26.88 -16.29
CA VAL A 43 -3.47 -25.69 -16.06
C VAL A 43 -4.12 -24.46 -16.68
N MET A 44 -4.59 -24.54 -17.92
CA MET A 44 -5.25 -23.43 -18.60
C MET A 44 -6.55 -23.01 -17.91
N LYS A 45 -7.33 -23.97 -17.41
CA LYS A 45 -8.56 -23.71 -16.65
C LYS A 45 -8.26 -23.00 -15.33
N THR A 46 -7.22 -23.45 -14.61
CA THR A 46 -6.74 -22.83 -13.36
C THR A 46 -6.21 -21.42 -13.61
N LEU A 47 -5.41 -21.22 -14.65
CA LEU A 47 -4.90 -19.89 -15.00
C LEU A 47 -6.03 -18.92 -15.37
N GLN A 48 -7.04 -19.39 -16.10
CA GLN A 48 -8.22 -18.58 -16.43
C GLN A 48 -9.08 -18.26 -15.20
N SER A 49 -9.28 -19.21 -14.28
CA SER A 49 -10.03 -18.97 -13.05
C SER A 49 -9.29 -18.00 -12.13
N THR A 50 -7.98 -18.18 -11.94
CA THR A 50 -7.12 -17.27 -11.16
C THR A 50 -7.11 -15.86 -11.75
N LYS A 51 -6.97 -15.72 -13.08
CA LYS A 51 -7.05 -14.42 -13.75
C LYS A 51 -8.40 -13.72 -13.51
N ARG A 52 -9.52 -14.47 -13.54
CA ARG A 52 -10.85 -13.92 -13.23
C ARG A 52 -10.97 -13.50 -11.77
N ASN A 53 -10.47 -14.31 -10.84
CA ASN A 53 -10.51 -14.03 -9.40
C ASN A 53 -9.68 -12.80 -9.05
N ILE A 54 -8.47 -12.66 -9.60
CA ILE A 54 -7.62 -11.47 -9.44
C ILE A 54 -8.35 -10.23 -9.93
N LYS A 55 -8.94 -10.29 -11.13
CA LYS A 55 -9.71 -9.17 -11.69
C LYS A 55 -10.93 -8.81 -10.84
N LYS A 56 -11.59 -9.80 -10.24
CA LYS A 56 -12.72 -9.59 -9.34
C LYS A 56 -12.27 -8.88 -8.05
N MET A 57 -11.24 -9.38 -7.38
CA MET A 57 -10.69 -8.75 -6.17
C MET A 57 -10.16 -7.34 -6.44
N GLN A 58 -9.50 -7.12 -7.58
CA GLN A 58 -9.10 -5.80 -8.06
C GLN A 58 -10.27 -4.82 -8.07
N ASN A 59 -11.39 -5.22 -8.68
CA ASN A 59 -12.58 -4.37 -8.78
C ASN A 59 -13.22 -4.13 -7.42
N GLU A 60 -13.30 -5.15 -6.56
CA GLU A 60 -13.85 -5.03 -5.21
C GLU A 60 -12.99 -4.07 -4.35
N PHE A 61 -11.67 -4.21 -4.42
CA PHE A 61 -10.76 -3.32 -3.71
C PHE A 61 -10.86 -1.87 -4.20
N LYS A 62 -10.90 -1.64 -5.52
CA LYS A 62 -11.14 -0.31 -6.11
C LYS A 62 -12.44 0.31 -5.59
N GLN A 63 -13.54 -0.45 -5.61
CA GLN A 63 -14.83 0.03 -5.11
C GLN A 63 -14.79 0.36 -3.61
N ASN A 64 -14.06 -0.42 -2.81
CA ASN A 64 -13.92 -0.14 -1.39
C ASN A 64 -13.13 1.14 -1.14
N VAL A 65 -12.01 1.35 -1.86
CA VAL A 65 -11.23 2.60 -1.79
C VAL A 65 -12.06 3.81 -2.23
N GLU A 66 -12.79 3.70 -3.35
CA GLU A 66 -13.68 4.77 -3.83
C GLU A 66 -14.76 5.12 -2.79
N LYS A 67 -15.39 4.12 -2.16
CA LYS A 67 -16.41 4.32 -1.12
C LYS A 67 -15.81 4.98 0.13
N GLU A 68 -14.67 4.52 0.61
CA GLU A 68 -14.00 5.11 1.78
C GLU A 68 -13.60 6.57 1.52
N LEU A 69 -13.10 6.88 0.31
CA LEU A 69 -12.77 8.24 -0.08
C LEU A 69 -14.02 9.10 -0.22
N ALA A 70 -15.09 8.59 -0.83
CA ALA A 70 -16.34 9.33 -0.98
C ALA A 70 -17.01 9.65 0.37
N MET A 71 -16.87 8.77 1.37
CA MET A 71 -17.35 9.00 2.73
C MET A 71 -16.54 10.05 3.50
N LYS A 72 -15.29 10.32 3.11
CA LYS A 72 -14.50 11.41 3.68
C LYS A 72 -14.94 12.74 3.04
N SER A 73 -15.47 13.66 3.86
CA SER A 73 -16.14 14.91 3.45
C SER A 73 -15.39 15.78 2.42
N ASN A 74 -14.07 15.62 2.30
CA ASN A 74 -13.23 16.45 1.45
C ASN A 74 -13.07 15.89 0.01
N TYR A 75 -13.45 14.63 -0.24
CA TYR A 75 -13.20 13.96 -1.51
C TYR A 75 -14.46 13.60 -2.31
N GLY A 76 -15.66 13.59 -1.70
CA GLY A 76 -16.97 13.29 -2.30
C GLY A 76 -17.06 13.28 -3.84
N GLU A 77 -17.37 14.42 -4.46
CA GLU A 77 -17.49 14.54 -5.93
C GLU A 77 -16.14 14.41 -6.67
N LYS A 78 -15.02 14.67 -5.98
CA LYS A 78 -13.67 14.62 -6.56
C LYS A 78 -13.18 13.19 -6.76
N VAL A 79 -13.81 12.17 -6.14
CA VAL A 79 -13.43 10.76 -6.30
C VAL A 79 -13.41 10.35 -7.77
N GLN A 80 -14.38 10.82 -8.57
CA GLN A 80 -14.44 10.51 -10.00
C GLN A 80 -13.25 11.10 -10.76
N VAL A 81 -12.75 12.27 -10.35
CA VAL A 81 -11.59 12.93 -10.96
C VAL A 81 -10.30 12.18 -10.65
N ILE A 82 -10.16 11.66 -9.43
CA ILE A 82 -8.95 10.93 -8.99
C ILE A 82 -9.02 9.42 -9.28
N ARG A 83 -10.10 8.94 -9.89
CA ARG A 83 -10.29 7.51 -10.18
C ARG A 83 -9.15 6.87 -10.97
N PRO A 84 -8.60 7.50 -12.04
CA PRO A 84 -7.46 6.93 -12.74
C PRO A 84 -6.23 6.78 -11.83
N TYR A 85 -6.02 7.70 -10.89
CA TYR A 85 -4.94 7.61 -9.92
C TYR A 85 -5.16 6.46 -8.92
N ILE A 86 -6.40 6.27 -8.45
CA ILE A 86 -6.76 5.12 -7.60
C ILE A 86 -6.47 3.81 -8.33
N ASP A 87 -6.84 3.71 -9.61
CA ASP A 87 -6.63 2.52 -10.43
C ASP A 87 -5.14 2.13 -10.48
N GLU A 88 -4.26 3.09 -10.76
CA GLU A 88 -2.81 2.88 -10.80
C GLU A 88 -2.25 2.48 -9.43
N CYS A 89 -2.68 3.14 -8.35
CA CYS A 89 -2.24 2.78 -7.00
C CYS A 89 -2.65 1.36 -6.62
N VAL A 90 -3.87 0.93 -6.96
CA VAL A 90 -4.33 -0.44 -6.73
C VAL A 90 -3.46 -1.44 -7.51
N GLU A 91 -3.20 -1.16 -8.79
CA GLU A 91 -2.39 -2.03 -9.62
C GLU A 91 -0.96 -2.18 -9.07
N ILE A 92 -0.31 -1.08 -8.68
CA ILE A 92 1.02 -1.11 -8.06
C ILE A 92 1.00 -1.92 -6.77
N CYS A 93 0.05 -1.67 -5.86
CA CYS A 93 -0.06 -2.42 -4.61
C CYS A 93 -0.19 -3.92 -4.84
N LEU A 94 -0.92 -4.33 -5.89
CA LEU A 94 -1.02 -5.73 -6.26
C LEU A 94 0.32 -6.26 -6.76
N LEU A 95 0.93 -5.60 -7.74
CA LEU A 95 2.24 -5.99 -8.31
C LEU A 95 3.32 -6.14 -7.23
N MET A 96 3.32 -5.26 -6.23
CA MET A 96 4.23 -5.31 -5.08
C MET A 96 4.03 -6.57 -4.22
N ASN A 97 2.80 -7.05 -4.09
CA ASN A 97 2.48 -8.24 -3.30
C ASN A 97 2.74 -9.56 -4.04
N ILE A 98 2.85 -9.53 -5.37
CA ILE A 98 3.23 -10.69 -6.20
C ILE A 98 4.71 -11.03 -6.03
N GLN A 99 5.55 -10.04 -5.68
CA GLN A 99 6.99 -10.27 -5.52
C GLN A 99 7.26 -11.27 -4.40
N GLU A 100 8.32 -12.09 -4.57
CA GLU A 100 8.79 -13.02 -3.54
C GLU A 100 10.23 -12.66 -3.13
N PRO A 101 10.43 -12.09 -1.92
CA PRO A 101 9.44 -11.68 -0.91
C PRO A 101 8.60 -10.44 -1.30
N PRO A 102 7.39 -10.24 -0.73
CA PRO A 102 6.56 -9.08 -1.05
C PRO A 102 7.21 -7.77 -0.65
N MET A 103 7.07 -6.77 -1.51
CA MET A 103 7.56 -5.43 -1.23
C MET A 103 6.68 -4.73 -0.18
N GLU A 104 7.27 -3.80 0.57
CA GLU A 104 6.58 -3.11 1.65
C GLU A 104 6.54 -1.59 1.43
N LEU A 105 5.35 -1.01 1.55
CA LEU A 105 5.14 0.44 1.62
C LEU A 105 5.06 0.88 3.08
N LYS A 106 5.94 1.79 3.45
CA LYS A 106 6.09 2.30 4.81
C LYS A 106 5.58 3.74 4.89
N GLY A 107 4.87 4.06 5.97
CA GLY A 107 4.30 5.39 6.19
C GLY A 107 2.85 5.58 5.72
N LEU A 108 2.11 4.52 5.42
CA LEU A 108 0.67 4.67 5.10
C LEU A 108 -0.19 5.08 6.32
N LEU A 109 0.31 4.84 7.54
CA LEU A 109 -0.33 5.23 8.81
C LEU A 109 0.54 6.28 9.51
N MET A 110 0.06 7.53 9.52
CA MET A 110 0.75 8.69 10.11
C MET A 110 1.08 8.49 11.59
N SER A 111 0.23 7.75 12.32
CA SER A 111 0.40 7.45 13.75
C SER A 111 1.71 6.72 14.07
N CYS A 112 2.32 6.07 13.07
CA CYS A 112 3.55 5.31 13.22
C CYS A 112 4.81 6.10 12.85
N TYR A 113 4.68 7.33 12.29
CA TYR A 113 5.78 8.11 11.72
C TYR A 113 5.80 9.57 12.18
N PRO A 114 6.00 9.85 13.48
CA PRO A 114 6.01 11.22 13.95
C PRO A 114 7.27 11.99 13.53
N LYS A 115 8.41 11.34 13.25
CA LYS A 115 9.68 12.03 12.92
C LYS A 115 9.96 12.04 11.43
N PHE A 116 10.43 13.19 10.93
CA PHE A 116 10.88 13.32 9.54
C PHE A 116 12.28 12.71 9.37
N ASN A 117 12.35 11.46 8.93
CA ASN A 117 13.62 10.80 8.65
C ASN A 117 14.08 11.03 7.21
N LEU A 118 15.11 11.87 7.01
CA LEU A 118 15.69 12.18 5.69
C LEU A 118 16.40 10.99 5.03
N SER A 119 16.70 9.92 5.77
CA SER A 119 17.20 8.68 5.16
C SER A 119 16.09 7.91 4.45
N GLU A 120 14.83 8.06 4.88
CA GLU A 120 13.66 7.35 4.33
C GLU A 120 12.80 8.24 3.42
N PHE A 121 12.78 9.56 3.64
CA PHE A 121 11.91 10.49 2.93
C PHE A 121 12.66 11.69 2.34
N ASN A 122 12.26 12.07 1.14
CA ASN A 122 12.56 13.38 0.55
C ASN A 122 11.48 14.39 0.96
N PRO A 123 11.83 15.66 1.24
CA PRO A 123 10.85 16.71 1.48
C PRO A 123 10.07 17.01 0.19
N TYR A 124 8.75 17.15 0.30
CA TYR A 124 7.91 17.56 -0.82
C TYR A 124 8.12 19.04 -1.16
N MET A 125 7.74 19.94 -0.24
CA MET A 125 8.01 21.37 -0.37
C MET A 125 8.84 21.89 0.79
N LYS A 126 8.53 21.47 2.02
CA LYS A 126 9.28 21.87 3.22
C LYS A 126 9.75 20.65 3.99
N SER A 127 10.94 20.76 4.55
CA SER A 127 11.40 19.87 5.61
C SER A 127 10.91 20.38 6.97
N GLY A 128 10.96 19.52 7.98
CA GLY A 128 10.54 19.80 9.34
C GLY A 128 11.04 18.70 10.27
N ASP A 129 10.73 18.82 11.56
CA ASP A 129 11.15 17.81 12.55
C ASP A 129 10.20 16.61 12.54
N ILE A 130 8.95 16.85 12.12
CA ILE A 130 7.87 15.87 12.08
C ILE A 130 7.20 15.84 10.70
N ILE A 131 6.61 14.70 10.36
CA ILE A 131 5.83 14.54 9.13
C ILE A 131 4.43 15.10 9.36
N GLU A 132 4.01 16.03 8.50
CA GLU A 132 2.65 16.56 8.47
C GLU A 132 1.72 15.63 7.69
N TYR A 133 2.14 15.28 6.47
CA TYR A 133 1.48 14.31 5.62
C TYR A 133 2.45 13.66 4.64
N ILE A 134 2.09 12.46 4.20
CA ILE A 134 2.85 11.68 3.23
C ILE A 134 2.22 11.87 1.86
N VAL A 135 3.05 12.26 0.90
CA VAL A 135 2.67 12.40 -0.51
C VAL A 135 2.89 11.07 -1.23
N TRP A 136 4.01 10.42 -0.95
CA TRP A 136 4.33 9.09 -1.44
C TRP A 136 5.04 8.26 -0.34
N PRO A 137 4.60 7.03 -0.05
CA PRO A 137 5.24 6.18 0.95
C PRO A 137 6.68 5.81 0.58
N ALA A 138 7.50 5.51 1.58
CA ALA A 138 8.81 4.90 1.34
C ALA A 138 8.63 3.43 0.95
N MET A 139 9.43 2.94 0.00
CA MET A 139 9.32 1.59 -0.54
C MET A 139 10.54 0.76 -0.19
N TYR A 140 10.29 -0.42 0.37
CA TYR A 140 11.28 -1.40 0.76
C TYR A 140 11.19 -2.64 -0.12
N LEU A 141 12.32 -3.31 -0.33
CA LEU A 141 12.36 -4.53 -1.15
C LEU A 141 11.49 -5.64 -0.53
N TYR A 142 11.48 -5.71 0.80
CA TYR A 142 10.57 -6.53 1.60
C TYR A 142 10.49 -5.98 3.02
N ARG A 143 9.64 -6.58 3.86
CA ARG A 143 9.48 -6.16 5.26
C ARG A 143 10.81 -6.19 6.02
N GLU A 144 11.16 -5.05 6.62
CA GLU A 144 12.46 -4.85 7.31
C GLU A 144 13.70 -5.03 6.41
N GLY A 145 13.51 -5.04 5.09
CA GLY A 145 14.58 -5.20 4.11
C GLY A 145 15.31 -3.89 3.77
N PRO A 146 16.13 -3.89 2.70
CA PRO A 146 16.77 -2.66 2.22
C PRO A 146 15.74 -1.69 1.63
N LEU A 147 16.00 -0.39 1.83
CA LEU A 147 15.23 0.68 1.22
C LEU A 147 15.46 0.68 -0.29
N MET A 148 14.39 0.50 -1.06
CA MET A 148 14.44 0.53 -2.53
C MET A 148 14.29 1.96 -3.05
N CYS A 149 13.30 2.68 -2.54
CA CYS A 149 13.02 4.06 -2.95
C CYS A 149 12.59 4.89 -1.74
N LYS A 150 13.17 6.09 -1.60
CA LYS A 150 12.71 7.06 -0.62
C LYS A 150 11.28 7.49 -0.91
N GLY A 151 10.50 7.68 0.16
CA GLY A 151 9.19 8.31 0.07
C GLY A 151 9.30 9.82 -0.16
N VAL A 152 8.16 10.46 -0.34
CA VAL A 152 8.03 11.91 -0.40
C VAL A 152 7.04 12.35 0.66
N ALA A 153 7.45 13.25 1.55
CA ALA A 153 6.62 13.71 2.66
C ALA A 153 6.73 15.22 2.87
N GLN A 154 5.66 15.83 3.36
CA GLN A 154 5.66 17.22 3.78
C GLN A 154 6.04 17.32 5.24
N GLY A 155 7.06 18.12 5.54
CA GLY A 155 7.52 18.36 6.91
C GLY A 155 6.80 19.54 7.55
N LEU A 156 6.52 19.40 8.85
CA LEU A 156 6.09 20.48 9.72
C LEU A 156 7.23 20.83 10.67
N ARG A 157 7.68 22.09 10.61
CA ARG A 157 8.69 22.60 11.55
C ARG A 157 8.00 22.84 12.88
N ASN A 158 8.51 22.21 13.94
CA ASN A 158 7.92 22.39 15.26
C ASN A 158 8.26 23.81 15.73
N SER A 159 7.34 24.74 15.50
CA SER A 159 7.54 26.13 15.87
C SER A 159 7.31 26.25 17.37
N SER A 160 8.33 25.95 18.18
CA SER A 160 8.34 26.27 19.61
C SER A 160 8.15 27.78 19.87
N SER A 161 8.09 28.61 18.83
CA SER A 161 7.72 30.02 18.84
C SER A 161 6.20 30.27 18.81
N VAL A 162 5.35 29.35 18.35
CA VAL A 162 3.88 29.57 18.31
C VAL A 162 3.22 29.28 19.68
N LEU A 163 3.78 28.36 20.47
CA LEU A 163 3.28 28.08 21.83
C LEU A 163 3.68 29.17 22.85
N LYS A 164 4.73 29.97 22.56
CA LYS A 164 5.11 31.10 23.43
C LYS A 164 4.21 32.32 23.26
N SER A 165 3.69 32.56 22.06
CA SER A 165 2.76 33.67 21.80
C SER A 165 1.34 33.41 22.32
N THR A 166 0.86 32.15 22.32
CA THR A 166 -0.46 31.83 22.88
C THR A 166 -0.50 31.86 24.42
N ASN A 167 0.61 31.55 25.08
CA ASN A 167 0.72 31.64 26.54
C ASN A 167 0.94 33.09 27.04
N ALA A 168 1.45 33.99 26.20
CA ALA A 168 1.53 35.41 26.52
C ALA A 168 0.15 36.10 26.46
N ILE A 169 -0.74 35.67 25.56
CA ILE A 169 -2.09 36.25 25.41
C ILE A 169 -3.06 35.79 26.52
N LYS A 170 -2.76 34.68 27.20
CA LYS A 170 -3.58 34.16 28.33
C LYS A 170 -3.12 34.62 29.71
N ALA A 171 -2.02 35.36 29.83
CA ALA A 171 -1.51 35.85 31.12
C ALA A 171 -1.92 37.30 31.45
N ASP A 172 -2.56 38.01 30.51
CA ASP A 172 -2.97 39.42 30.64
C ASP A 172 -4.50 39.62 30.59
N ASN A 173 -5.31 38.59 30.90
CA ASN A 173 -6.76 38.71 31.12
C ASN A 173 -7.19 38.07 32.44
#